data_AF-A0A8K0P0F3-F1
#
_entry.id   AF-A0A8K0P0F3-F1
#
_cell.length_a   1.000
_cell.length_b   1.000
_cell.length_c   1.000
_cell.angle_alpha   90.00
_cell.angle_beta   90.00
_cell.angle_gamma   90.00
#
_symmetry.space_group_name_H-M   'P 1'
#
loop_
_entity.id
_entity.type
_entity.pdbx_description
1 polymer ?
#
loop_
_entity_poly.entity_id
_entity_poly.type
_entity_poly.pdbx_seq_one_letter_code
_entity_poly.pdbx_strand_id
1 'polypeptide(L)'
;MDVDGSQDSVDGGKVYARTEADKKAALTQLIRIVRDGSTLAVMDHFKPILRLLLEQLSGEGAIRALALGALSEMLRKRSFAAAFAQYVELLVTKVLFAHKDTDKDVVRAAETCAGTMAAVMPADVVVVVLILVIKTEEFPVNQAAIKMLTRLVEQRGRAVIEPLLPQIMPGLVKAYDNEVSCVRKSAVFCMVAVHLAVGEEVLAPHLSDLNGSKMKLLHLYIRKAKQQQSDDSCGHSKGMRSGSSGVV
;
A
#
# COMPACT_ATOMS: atom_id res chain seq x y z
N MET A 1 41.28 -59.96 19.93
CA MET A 1 40.65 -59.68 21.23
C MET A 1 41.25 -58.36 21.67
N ASP A 2 40.64 -57.19 21.47
CA ASP A 2 39.25 -56.81 21.20
C ASP A 2 39.30 -55.43 20.48
N VAL A 3 38.74 -55.26 19.27
CA VAL A 3 37.40 -54.68 18.96
C VAL A 3 37.21 -53.30 19.62
N ASP A 4 37.50 -52.22 18.87
CA ASP A 4 36.53 -51.32 18.21
C ASP A 4 35.56 -50.59 19.17
N GLY A 5 35.53 -49.27 19.03
CA GLY A 5 34.74 -48.37 19.87
C GLY A 5 34.86 -46.92 19.42
N SER A 6 34.79 -46.67 18.11
CA SER A 6 34.55 -45.34 17.55
C SER A 6 33.17 -44.86 18.00
N GLN A 7 33.11 -43.92 18.95
CA GLN A 7 31.87 -43.18 19.22
C GLN A 7 31.81 -41.94 18.34
N ASP A 8 31.31 -42.16 17.13
CA ASP A 8 30.64 -41.13 16.33
C ASP A 8 29.47 -40.57 17.14
N SER A 9 29.67 -39.37 17.70
CA SER A 9 28.58 -38.60 18.30
C SER A 9 27.99 -37.71 17.21
N VAL A 10 26.89 -38.23 16.64
CA VAL A 10 26.00 -37.56 15.70
C VAL A 10 25.69 -36.14 16.17
N ASP A 11 26.17 -35.14 15.43
CA ASP A 11 25.74 -33.74 15.53
C ASP A 11 24.28 -33.67 15.04
N GLY A 12 23.38 -33.98 15.96
CA GLY A 12 21.94 -33.85 15.77
C GLY A 12 21.62 -32.37 15.57
N GLY A 13 21.39 -32.00 14.32
CA GLY A 13 20.98 -30.66 13.90
C GLY A 13 19.89 -30.08 14.79
N LYS A 14 20.30 -29.29 15.78
CA LYS A 14 19.42 -28.40 16.51
C LYS A 14 18.97 -27.33 15.53
N VAL A 15 17.73 -27.44 15.06
CA VAL A 15 17.01 -26.29 14.52
C VAL A 15 16.83 -25.33 15.71
N TYR A 16 17.84 -24.50 15.96
CA TYR A 16 17.74 -23.44 16.97
C TYR A 16 16.52 -22.60 16.62
N ALA A 17 15.57 -22.52 17.55
CA ALA A 17 14.51 -21.52 17.46
C ALA A 17 15.20 -20.15 17.33
N ARG A 18 15.14 -19.56 16.13
CA ARG A 18 15.82 -18.29 15.84
C ARG A 18 15.33 -17.24 16.83
N THR A 19 16.26 -16.58 17.51
CA THR A 19 15.91 -15.54 18.48
C THR A 19 15.25 -14.36 17.76
N GLU A 20 14.53 -13.53 18.50
CA GLU A 20 13.91 -12.32 17.92
C GLU A 20 14.95 -11.36 17.35
N ALA A 21 16.13 -11.31 17.98
CA ALA A 21 17.27 -10.55 17.48
C ALA A 21 17.72 -11.08 16.11
N ASP A 22 17.83 -12.40 15.94
CA ASP A 22 18.18 -13.02 14.66
C ASP A 22 17.14 -12.71 13.58
N LYS A 23 15.85 -12.75 13.93
CA LYS A 23 14.76 -12.40 13.01
C LYS A 23 14.84 -10.93 12.58
N LYS A 24 15.04 -10.01 13.52
CA LYS A 24 15.19 -8.58 13.24
C LYS A 24 16.40 -8.31 12.34
N ALA A 25 17.54 -8.94 12.64
CA ALA A 25 18.76 -8.85 11.83
C ALA A 25 18.53 -9.38 10.41
N ALA A 26 17.92 -10.56 10.26
CA ALA A 26 17.64 -11.16 8.95
C ALA A 26 16.68 -10.31 8.09
N LEU A 27 15.60 -9.78 8.67
CA LEU A 27 14.67 -8.89 7.94
C LEU A 27 15.36 -7.58 7.52
N THR A 28 16.18 -7.01 8.39
CA THR A 28 16.95 -5.79 8.08
C THR A 28 17.96 -6.06 6.96
N GLN A 29 18.62 -7.21 6.99
CA GLN A 29 19.55 -7.62 5.93
C GLN A 29 18.82 -7.83 4.59
N LEU A 30 17.65 -8.48 4.59
CA LEU A 30 16.83 -8.65 3.39
C LEU A 30 16.46 -7.30 2.77
N ILE A 31 16.03 -6.33 3.59
CA ILE A 31 15.76 -4.95 3.14
C ILE A 31 16.96 -4.33 2.43
N ARG A 32 18.16 -4.48 3.00
CA ARG A 32 19.40 -3.95 2.41
C ARG A 32 19.75 -4.62 1.09
N ILE A 33 19.75 -5.95 1.05
CA ILE A 33 20.03 -6.75 -0.17
C ILE A 33 19.10 -6.33 -1.32
N VAL A 34 17.81 -6.19 -1.03
CA VAL A 34 16.83 -5.76 -2.03
C VAL A 34 17.13 -4.33 -2.48
N ARG A 35 17.38 -3.39 -1.57
CA ARG A 35 17.69 -1.98 -1.91
C ARG A 35 18.91 -1.84 -2.81
N ASP A 36 19.99 -2.54 -2.47
CA ASP A 36 21.29 -2.47 -3.15
C ASP A 36 21.28 -3.12 -4.55
N GLY A 37 20.15 -3.70 -4.97
CA GLY A 37 19.94 -4.16 -6.34
C GLY A 37 20.26 -5.63 -6.59
N SER A 38 20.66 -6.37 -5.55
CA SER A 38 20.91 -7.82 -5.61
C SER A 38 19.60 -8.62 -5.60
N THR A 39 18.75 -8.40 -6.61
CA THR A 39 17.40 -8.97 -6.67
C THR A 39 17.36 -10.42 -7.17
N LEU A 40 18.40 -10.90 -7.87
CA LEU A 40 18.46 -12.25 -8.44
C LEU A 40 18.44 -13.33 -7.35
N ALA A 41 19.32 -13.24 -6.36
CA ALA A 41 19.37 -14.22 -5.26
C ALA A 41 18.06 -14.26 -4.44
N VAL A 42 17.39 -13.12 -4.31
CA VAL A 42 16.07 -13.03 -3.66
C VAL A 42 14.98 -13.63 -4.57
N MET A 43 15.11 -13.49 -5.90
CA MET A 43 14.18 -14.07 -6.87
C MET A 43 14.19 -15.59 -6.85
N ASP A 44 15.39 -16.19 -6.81
CA ASP A 44 15.57 -17.66 -6.80
C ASP A 44 14.88 -18.30 -5.58
N HIS A 45 14.74 -17.53 -4.50
CA HIS A 45 14.07 -17.95 -3.28
C HIS A 45 12.79 -17.15 -2.99
N PHE A 46 12.15 -16.57 -4.01
CA PHE A 46 11.03 -15.65 -3.83
C PHE A 46 9.88 -16.25 -3.02
N LYS A 47 9.38 -17.45 -3.39
CA LYS A 47 8.24 -18.08 -2.73
C LYS A 47 8.52 -18.42 -1.25
N PRO A 48 9.65 -19.08 -0.91
CA PRO A 48 10.04 -19.25 0.49
C PRO A 48 10.15 -17.94 1.27
N ILE A 49 10.80 -16.92 0.69
CA ILE A 49 10.97 -15.62 1.35
C ILE A 49 9.60 -14.97 1.60
N LEU A 50 8.73 -14.94 0.59
CA LEU A 50 7.39 -14.37 0.72
C LEU A 50 6.59 -15.08 1.82
N ARG A 51 6.62 -16.42 1.83
CA ARG A 51 5.95 -17.20 2.87
C ARG A 51 6.46 -16.85 4.27
N LEU A 52 7.78 -16.81 4.46
CA LEU A 52 8.39 -16.46 5.74
C LEU A 52 8.03 -15.05 6.20
N LEU A 53 7.98 -14.08 5.28
CA LEU A 53 7.53 -12.72 5.56
C LEU A 53 6.07 -12.69 6.05
N LEU A 54 5.18 -13.45 5.39
CA LEU A 54 3.78 -13.53 5.79
C LEU A 54 3.59 -14.22 7.14
N GLU A 55 4.38 -15.25 7.44
CA GLU A 55 4.40 -15.90 8.75
C GLU A 55 4.86 -14.93 9.86
N GLN A 56 5.80 -14.03 9.56
CA GLN A 56 6.26 -13.01 10.52
C GLN A 56 5.21 -11.94 10.84
N LEU A 57 4.12 -11.81 10.06
CA LEU A 57 3.01 -10.90 10.36
C LEU A 57 2.21 -11.33 11.61
N SER A 58 2.49 -12.49 12.19
CA SER A 58 1.94 -12.95 13.47
C SER A 58 2.98 -12.94 14.61
N GLY A 59 4.19 -12.43 14.38
CA GLY A 59 5.25 -12.31 15.38
C GLY A 59 5.11 -11.09 16.29
N GLU A 60 6.19 -10.64 16.94
CA GLU A 60 6.22 -9.40 17.73
C GLU A 60 6.01 -8.13 16.89
N GLY A 61 5.56 -7.03 17.51
CA GLY A 61 5.29 -5.75 16.82
C GLY A 61 6.44 -5.27 15.94
N ALA A 62 7.66 -5.19 16.47
CA ALA A 62 8.84 -4.80 15.71
C ALA A 62 9.16 -5.74 14.54
N ILE A 63 8.92 -7.05 14.69
CA ILE A 63 9.13 -8.05 13.63
C ILE A 63 8.07 -7.89 12.54
N ARG A 64 6.80 -7.68 12.91
CA ARG A 64 5.69 -7.43 11.97
C ARG A 64 5.96 -6.18 11.13
N ALA A 65 6.40 -5.09 11.77
CA ALA A 65 6.74 -3.84 11.08
C ALA A 65 7.90 -4.03 10.09
N LEU A 66 8.97 -4.73 10.49
CA LEU A 66 10.09 -5.05 9.62
C LEU A 66 9.69 -5.97 8.45
N ALA A 67 8.80 -6.94 8.68
CA ALA A 67 8.30 -7.83 7.63
C ALA A 67 7.50 -7.05 6.57
N LEU A 68 6.62 -6.14 6.97
CA LEU A 68 5.92 -5.22 6.06
C LEU A 68 6.89 -4.28 5.33
N GLY A 69 7.94 -3.83 6.02
CA GLY A 69 9.03 -3.04 5.42
C GLY A 69 9.77 -3.82 4.33
N ALA A 70 10.18 -5.06 4.60
CA ALA A 70 10.84 -5.93 3.63
C ALA A 70 9.94 -6.23 2.43
N LEU A 71 8.66 -6.54 2.67
CA LEU A 71 7.67 -6.73 1.61
C LEU A 71 7.54 -5.47 0.74
N SER A 72 7.49 -4.29 1.35
CA SER A 72 7.42 -3.00 0.64
C SER A 72 8.65 -2.78 -0.26
N GLU A 73 9.86 -3.08 0.21
CA GLU A 73 11.07 -2.94 -0.59
C GLU A 73 11.09 -3.91 -1.78
N MET A 74 10.66 -5.15 -1.56
CA MET A 74 10.52 -6.13 -2.64
C MET A 74 9.53 -5.64 -3.69
N LEU A 75 8.35 -5.16 -3.28
CA LEU A 75 7.32 -4.67 -4.20
C LEU A 75 7.78 -3.52 -5.10
N ARG A 76 8.73 -2.67 -4.64
CA ARG A 76 9.25 -1.56 -5.44
C ARG A 76 10.16 -2.01 -6.58
N LYS A 77 10.73 -3.20 -6.54
CA LYS A 77 11.64 -3.67 -7.59
C LYS A 77 10.85 -4.34 -8.71
N ARG A 78 10.91 -3.75 -9.91
CA ARG A 78 10.22 -4.23 -11.12
C ARG A 78 10.51 -5.70 -11.44
N SER A 79 11.70 -6.21 -11.08
CA SER A 79 12.05 -7.61 -11.27
C SER A 79 11.05 -8.57 -10.63
N PHE A 80 10.46 -8.22 -9.48
CA PHE A 80 9.49 -9.08 -8.78
C PHE A 80 8.04 -8.91 -9.26
N ALA A 81 7.76 -7.98 -10.19
CA ALA A 81 6.38 -7.65 -10.58
C ALA A 81 5.59 -8.89 -11.07
N ALA A 82 6.19 -9.71 -11.93
CA ALA A 82 5.57 -10.92 -12.45
C ALA A 82 5.31 -11.98 -11.35
N ALA A 83 6.22 -12.08 -10.38
CA ALA A 83 6.06 -13.00 -9.26
C ALA A 83 4.95 -12.55 -8.31
N PHE A 84 4.88 -11.24 -8.00
CA PHE A 84 3.84 -10.67 -7.13
C PHE A 84 2.44 -10.67 -7.77
N ALA A 85 2.33 -10.60 -9.10
CA ALA A 85 1.05 -10.62 -9.80
C ALA A 85 0.21 -11.88 -9.50
N GLN A 86 0.86 -12.98 -9.07
CA GLN A 86 0.18 -14.23 -8.71
C GLN A 86 -0.41 -14.23 -7.28
N TYR A 87 -0.12 -13.19 -6.48
CA TYR A 87 -0.46 -13.14 -5.05
C TYR A 87 -1.22 -11.86 -4.65
N VAL A 88 -1.77 -11.12 -5.62
CA VAL A 88 -2.39 -9.80 -5.39
C VAL A 88 -3.46 -9.86 -4.29
N GLU A 89 -4.46 -10.72 -4.43
CA GLU A 89 -5.57 -10.83 -3.47
C GLU A 89 -5.09 -11.19 -2.05
N LEU A 90 -4.23 -12.19 -1.94
CA LEU A 90 -3.65 -12.62 -0.67
C LEU A 90 -2.90 -11.46 0.01
N LEU A 91 -2.02 -10.78 -0.72
CA LEU A 91 -1.17 -9.75 -0.16
C LEU A 91 -1.98 -8.50 0.20
N VAL A 92 -2.91 -8.08 -0.65
CA VAL A 92 -3.74 -6.90 -0.39
C VAL A 92 -4.54 -7.13 0.89
N THR A 93 -5.16 -8.31 1.01
CA THR A 93 -5.89 -8.69 2.22
C THR A 93 -4.99 -8.69 3.45
N LYS A 94 -3.83 -9.35 3.39
CA LYS A 94 -2.90 -9.41 4.54
C LYS A 94 -2.43 -8.03 5.02
N VAL A 95 -2.09 -7.14 4.09
CA VAL A 95 -1.62 -5.78 4.42
C VAL A 95 -2.75 -4.91 4.96
N LEU A 96 -3.97 -5.01 4.41
CA LEU A 96 -5.11 -4.27 4.93
C LEU A 96 -5.48 -4.72 6.36
N PHE A 97 -5.47 -6.03 6.63
CA PHE A 97 -5.74 -6.54 7.97
C PHE A 97 -4.67 -6.18 9.00
N ALA A 98 -3.43 -5.90 8.58
CA ALA A 98 -2.39 -5.38 9.47
C ALA A 98 -2.71 -3.97 10.04
N HIS A 99 -3.73 -3.28 9.53
CA HIS A 99 -4.21 -2.02 10.13
C HIS A 99 -5.02 -2.23 11.43
N LYS A 100 -5.39 -3.48 11.76
CA LYS A 100 -5.99 -3.85 13.06
C LYS A 100 -4.96 -3.93 14.19
N ASP A 101 -3.67 -3.76 13.87
CA ASP A 101 -2.59 -3.91 14.86
C ASP A 101 -2.65 -2.83 15.95
N THR A 102 -2.29 -3.22 17.17
CA THR A 102 -2.22 -2.32 18.33
C THR A 102 -0.94 -1.48 18.32
N ASP A 103 0.11 -1.94 17.64
CA ASP A 103 1.37 -1.25 17.48
C ASP A 103 1.29 -0.25 16.31
N LYS A 104 1.47 1.05 16.62
CA LYS A 104 1.39 2.13 15.64
C LYS A 104 2.47 2.04 14.57
N ASP A 105 3.62 1.46 14.86
CA ASP A 105 4.69 1.32 13.87
C ASP A 105 4.36 0.22 12.85
N VAL A 106 3.64 -0.83 13.27
CA VAL A 106 3.07 -1.82 12.35
C VAL A 106 2.02 -1.18 11.46
N VAL A 107 1.11 -0.38 12.02
CA VAL A 107 0.07 0.31 11.23
C VAL A 107 0.70 1.26 10.19
N ARG A 108 1.76 2.01 10.55
CA ARG A 108 2.49 2.87 9.61
C ARG A 108 3.20 2.08 8.50
N ALA A 109 3.81 0.95 8.87
CA ALA A 109 4.44 0.06 7.90
C ALA A 109 3.40 -0.53 6.94
N ALA A 110 2.22 -0.90 7.44
CA ALA A 110 1.11 -1.39 6.65
C ALA A 110 0.58 -0.32 5.68
N GLU A 111 0.42 0.92 6.13
CA GLU A 111 -0.01 2.05 5.27
C GLU A 111 1.01 2.32 4.15
N THR A 112 2.31 2.28 4.47
CA THR A 112 3.39 2.41 3.49
C THR A 112 3.40 1.26 2.47
N CYS A 113 3.18 0.03 2.94
CA CYS A 113 3.11 -1.15 2.09
C CYS A 113 1.89 -1.08 1.16
N ALA A 114 0.71 -0.74 1.70
CA ALA A 114 -0.53 -0.57 0.93
C ALA A 114 -0.36 0.48 -0.18
N GLY A 115 0.25 1.64 0.14
CA GLY A 115 0.55 2.67 -0.86
C GLY A 115 1.54 2.21 -1.94
N THR A 116 2.50 1.36 -1.58
CA THR A 116 3.43 0.76 -2.55
C THR A 116 2.71 -0.23 -3.46
N MET A 117 1.83 -1.08 -2.91
CA MET A 117 1.04 -2.05 -3.68
C MET A 117 0.11 -1.36 -4.67
N ALA A 118 -0.58 -0.29 -4.24
CA ALA A 118 -1.39 0.56 -5.12
C ALA A 118 -0.59 1.09 -6.32
N ALA A 119 0.71 1.34 -6.14
CA ALA A 119 1.60 1.89 -7.15
C ALA A 119 2.18 0.86 -8.13
N VAL A 120 2.19 -0.44 -7.80
CA VAL A 120 2.92 -1.44 -8.60
C VAL A 120 2.08 -2.63 -9.05
N MET A 121 0.98 -2.94 -8.36
CA MET A 121 0.16 -4.10 -8.68
C MET A 121 -0.86 -3.79 -9.80
N PRO A 122 -1.38 -4.84 -10.48
CA PRO A 122 -2.45 -4.71 -11.48
C PRO A 122 -3.69 -4.05 -10.87
N ALA A 123 -4.10 -2.91 -11.43
CA ALA A 123 -5.12 -2.05 -10.83
C ALA A 123 -6.51 -2.68 -10.84
N ASP A 124 -6.84 -3.42 -11.90
CA ASP A 124 -8.09 -4.17 -12.06
C ASP A 124 -8.29 -5.18 -10.92
N VAL A 125 -7.29 -6.01 -10.65
CA VAL A 125 -7.35 -7.02 -9.58
C VAL A 125 -7.38 -6.35 -8.20
N VAL A 126 -6.55 -5.32 -7.99
CA VAL A 126 -6.52 -4.59 -6.71
C VAL A 126 -7.89 -3.95 -6.42
N VAL A 127 -8.51 -3.29 -7.40
CA VAL A 127 -9.81 -2.63 -7.22
C VAL A 127 -10.89 -3.62 -6.82
N VAL A 128 -10.95 -4.81 -7.44
CA VAL A 128 -11.92 -5.85 -7.06
C VAL A 128 -11.80 -6.20 -5.58
N VAL A 129 -10.57 -6.46 -5.10
CA VAL A 129 -10.31 -6.82 -3.71
C VAL A 129 -10.63 -5.66 -2.76
N LEU A 130 -10.21 -4.44 -3.11
CA LEU A 130 -10.49 -3.25 -2.29
C LEU A 130 -11.99 -3.00 -2.14
N ILE A 131 -12.76 -3.11 -3.22
CA ILE A 131 -14.21 -2.88 -3.17
C ILE A 131 -14.92 -3.95 -2.37
N LEU A 132 -14.48 -5.21 -2.42
CA LEU A 132 -14.98 -6.26 -1.54
C LEU A 132 -14.73 -5.90 -0.07
N VAL A 133 -13.47 -5.58 0.28
CA VAL A 133 -13.09 -5.21 1.65
C VAL A 133 -13.85 -3.99 2.16
N ILE A 134 -14.03 -2.95 1.33
CA ILE A 134 -14.82 -1.76 1.69
C ILE A 134 -16.26 -2.12 2.04
N LYS A 135 -16.84 -3.12 1.36
CA LYS A 135 -18.23 -3.53 1.53
C LYS A 135 -18.44 -4.49 2.70
N THR A 136 -17.47 -5.34 3.02
CA THR A 136 -17.63 -6.46 3.97
C THR A 136 -16.89 -6.25 5.29
N GLU A 137 -15.81 -5.47 5.32
CA GLU A 137 -15.04 -5.23 6.53
C GLU A 137 -15.48 -3.98 7.29
N GLU A 138 -15.10 -3.93 8.56
CA GLU A 138 -15.34 -2.81 9.46
C GLU A 138 -14.08 -1.98 9.66
N PHE A 139 -14.24 -0.88 10.40
CA PHE A 139 -13.12 -0.05 10.83
C PHE A 139 -12.15 -0.87 11.70
N PRO A 140 -10.81 -0.74 11.51
CA PRO A 140 -10.12 0.21 10.64
C PRO A 140 -9.82 -0.30 9.22
N VAL A 141 -10.15 -1.55 8.88
CA VAL A 141 -9.72 -2.21 7.64
C VAL A 141 -10.41 -1.63 6.41
N ASN A 142 -11.72 -1.38 6.48
CA ASN A 142 -12.43 -0.73 5.39
C ASN A 142 -11.90 0.69 5.11
N GLN A 143 -11.51 1.45 6.13
CA GLN A 143 -10.89 2.75 5.97
C GLN A 143 -9.53 2.63 5.28
N ALA A 144 -8.71 1.66 5.69
CA ALA A 144 -7.42 1.39 5.05
C ALA A 144 -7.60 1.03 3.56
N ALA A 145 -8.63 0.25 3.22
CA ALA A 145 -8.95 -0.10 1.84
C ALA A 145 -9.34 1.14 1.02
N ILE A 146 -10.16 2.05 1.57
CA ILE A 146 -10.49 3.32 0.91
C ILE A 146 -9.24 4.17 0.70
N LYS A 147 -8.37 4.30 1.71
CA LYS A 147 -7.12 5.06 1.59
C LYS A 147 -6.18 4.47 0.54
N MET A 148 -6.06 3.14 0.49
CA MET A 148 -5.28 2.45 -0.53
C MET A 148 -5.87 2.69 -1.93
N LEU A 149 -7.20 2.69 -2.05
CA LEU A 149 -7.89 3.04 -3.30
C LEU A 149 -7.62 4.50 -3.70
N THR A 150 -7.64 5.45 -2.75
CA THR A 150 -7.26 6.85 -3.01
C THR A 150 -5.85 6.91 -3.59
N ARG A 151 -4.87 6.19 -3.01
CA ARG A 151 -3.50 6.15 -3.54
C ARG A 151 -3.43 5.54 -4.93
N LEU A 152 -4.18 4.48 -5.19
CA LEU A 152 -4.27 3.86 -6.51
C LEU A 152 -4.79 4.90 -7.51
N VAL A 153 -5.87 5.60 -7.20
CA VAL A 153 -6.43 6.65 -8.08
C VAL A 153 -5.46 7.79 -8.32
N GLU A 154 -4.77 8.28 -7.28
CA GLU A 154 -3.80 9.38 -7.41
C GLU A 154 -2.60 9.00 -8.29
N GLN A 155 -2.18 7.73 -8.24
CA GLN A 155 -1.01 7.23 -8.96
C GLN A 155 -1.33 6.70 -10.36
N ARG A 156 -2.61 6.55 -10.69
CA ARG A 156 -3.08 5.96 -11.95
C ARG A 156 -3.86 7.01 -12.71
N GLY A 157 -3.45 7.28 -13.95
CA GLY A 157 -4.13 8.27 -14.78
C GLY A 157 -5.54 7.85 -15.18
N ARG A 158 -6.28 8.81 -15.75
CA ARG A 158 -7.66 8.66 -16.24
C ARG A 158 -7.93 7.35 -16.98
N ALA A 159 -7.05 6.96 -17.91
CA ALA A 159 -7.21 5.77 -18.76
C ALA A 159 -7.37 4.46 -17.97
N VAL A 160 -6.78 4.38 -16.76
CA VAL A 160 -6.88 3.19 -15.90
C VAL A 160 -8.10 3.27 -14.99
N ILE A 161 -8.43 4.46 -14.49
CA ILE A 161 -9.48 4.64 -13.48
C ILE A 161 -10.88 4.70 -14.10
N GLU A 162 -11.04 5.37 -15.23
CA GLU A 162 -12.33 5.57 -15.89
C GLU A 162 -13.07 4.23 -16.16
N PRO A 163 -12.43 3.18 -16.71
CA PRO A 163 -13.10 1.88 -16.90
C PRO A 163 -13.51 1.17 -15.60
N LEU A 164 -12.90 1.53 -14.47
CA LEU A 164 -13.10 0.91 -13.16
C LEU A 164 -14.18 1.63 -12.32
N LEU A 165 -14.65 2.81 -12.75
CA LEU A 165 -15.67 3.59 -12.03
C LEU A 165 -16.96 2.81 -11.71
N PRO A 166 -17.52 1.98 -12.61
CA PRO A 166 -18.70 1.18 -12.29
C PRO A 166 -18.51 0.23 -11.10
N GLN A 167 -17.27 -0.18 -10.83
CA GLN A 167 -16.93 -1.03 -9.68
C GLN A 167 -16.59 -0.18 -8.45
N ILE A 168 -15.84 0.92 -8.64
CA ILE A 168 -15.36 1.79 -7.56
C ILE A 168 -16.50 2.52 -6.87
N MET A 169 -17.36 3.19 -7.65
CA MET A 169 -18.30 4.17 -7.14
C MET A 169 -19.38 3.57 -6.22
N PRO A 170 -19.99 2.40 -6.51
CA PRO A 170 -20.93 1.78 -5.58
C PRO A 170 -20.31 1.48 -4.21
N GLY A 171 -19.03 1.08 -4.18
CA GLY A 171 -18.30 0.87 -2.92
C GLY A 171 -18.10 2.16 -2.13
N LEU A 172 -17.71 3.25 -2.81
CA LEU A 172 -17.50 4.55 -2.17
C LEU A 172 -18.80 5.20 -1.70
N VAL A 173 -19.88 5.10 -2.47
CA VAL A 173 -21.21 5.63 -2.08
C VAL A 173 -21.67 4.95 -0.80
N LYS A 174 -21.58 3.61 -0.73
CA LYS A 174 -21.89 2.86 0.51
C LYS A 174 -21.00 3.31 1.68
N ALA A 175 -19.69 3.49 1.44
CA ALA A 175 -18.76 3.93 2.49
C ALA A 175 -19.02 5.37 2.97
N TYR A 176 -19.57 6.24 2.14
CA TYR A 176 -19.97 7.59 2.52
C TYR A 176 -21.18 7.59 3.48
N ASP A 177 -21.97 6.53 3.47
CA ASP A 177 -23.06 6.27 4.42
C ASP A 177 -22.65 5.48 5.66
N ASN A 178 -21.37 5.15 5.81
CA ASN A 178 -20.91 4.38 6.96
C ASN A 178 -21.13 5.13 8.28
N GLU A 179 -21.40 4.41 9.37
CA GLU A 179 -21.62 5.00 10.70
C GLU A 179 -20.37 5.70 11.26
N VAL A 180 -19.18 5.21 10.92
CA VAL A 180 -17.89 5.72 11.40
C VAL A 180 -17.45 6.95 10.58
N SER A 181 -17.34 8.10 11.26
CA SER A 181 -16.94 9.37 10.63
C SER A 181 -15.62 9.31 9.86
N CYS A 182 -14.63 8.56 10.34
CA CYS A 182 -13.34 8.39 9.67
C CYS A 182 -13.45 7.67 8.33
N VAL A 183 -14.37 6.69 8.23
CA VAL A 183 -14.66 5.96 6.99
C VAL A 183 -15.34 6.90 5.99
N ARG A 184 -16.39 7.62 6.42
CA ARG A 184 -17.08 8.62 5.59
C ARG A 184 -16.11 9.67 5.03
N LYS A 185 -15.25 10.24 5.88
CA LYS A 185 -14.25 11.23 5.48
C LYS A 185 -13.27 10.67 4.44
N SER A 186 -12.85 9.43 4.61
CA SER A 186 -11.95 8.76 3.65
C SER A 186 -12.65 8.51 2.31
N ALA A 187 -13.93 8.12 2.33
CA ALA A 187 -14.74 7.93 1.13
C ALA A 187 -14.87 9.23 0.32
N VAL A 188 -15.16 10.35 0.99
CA VAL A 188 -15.22 11.67 0.36
C VAL A 188 -13.90 12.04 -0.29
N PHE A 189 -12.76 11.87 0.41
CA PHE A 189 -11.46 12.15 -0.18
C PHE A 189 -11.13 11.25 -1.37
N CYS A 190 -11.52 9.97 -1.33
CA CYS A 190 -11.37 9.09 -2.47
C CYS A 190 -12.23 9.55 -3.66
N MET A 191 -13.48 9.98 -3.44
CA MET A 191 -14.32 10.55 -4.51
C MET A 191 -13.73 11.84 -5.10
N VAL A 192 -13.11 12.70 -4.26
CA VAL A 192 -12.39 13.89 -4.73
C VAL A 192 -11.19 13.49 -5.59
N ALA A 193 -10.39 12.51 -5.16
CA ALA A 193 -9.27 12.00 -5.95
C ALA A 193 -9.75 11.42 -7.30
N VAL A 194 -10.86 10.67 -7.31
CA VAL A 194 -11.49 10.17 -8.54
C VAL A 194 -11.89 11.33 -9.44
N HIS A 195 -12.59 12.34 -8.91
CA HIS A 195 -12.97 13.53 -9.67
C HIS A 195 -11.75 14.21 -10.31
N LEU A 196 -10.66 14.37 -9.56
CA LEU A 196 -9.43 14.98 -10.08
C LEU A 196 -8.76 14.12 -11.15
N ALA A 197 -8.89 12.80 -11.08
CA ALA A 197 -8.30 11.88 -12.04
C ALA A 197 -9.09 11.78 -13.36
N VAL A 198 -10.43 11.72 -13.30
CA VAL A 198 -11.28 11.44 -14.49
C VAL A 198 -12.04 12.67 -15.01
N GLY A 199 -12.22 13.69 -14.18
CA GLY A 199 -13.01 14.88 -14.50
C GLY A 199 -14.49 14.79 -14.12
N GLU A 200 -15.16 15.93 -14.18
CA GLU A 200 -16.55 16.09 -13.73
C GLU A 200 -17.55 15.31 -14.61
N GLU A 201 -17.43 15.46 -15.94
CA GLU A 201 -18.36 14.84 -16.90
C GLU A 201 -18.39 13.32 -16.81
N VAL A 202 -17.22 12.70 -16.58
CA VAL A 202 -17.08 11.24 -16.45
C VAL A 202 -17.60 10.74 -15.11
N LEU A 203 -17.39 11.52 -14.03
CA LEU A 203 -17.81 11.10 -12.70
C LEU A 203 -19.31 11.31 -12.46
N ALA A 204 -19.91 12.35 -13.03
CA ALA A 204 -21.29 12.77 -12.76
C ALA A 204 -22.34 11.63 -12.86
N PRO A 205 -22.30 10.73 -13.87
CA PRO A 205 -23.25 9.62 -13.97
C PRO A 205 -23.22 8.65 -12.78
N HIS A 206 -22.11 8.60 -12.04
CA HIS A 206 -21.92 7.69 -10.91
C HIS A 206 -22.29 8.30 -9.56
N LEU A 207 -22.77 9.56 -9.53
CA LEU A 207 -23.11 10.27 -8.30
C LEU A 207 -24.63 10.38 -8.06
N SER A 208 -25.45 9.74 -8.90
CA SER A 208 -26.93 9.81 -8.85
C SER A 208 -27.51 9.43 -7.49
N ASP A 209 -26.85 8.51 -6.77
CA ASP A 209 -27.34 7.97 -5.51
C ASP A 209 -27.00 8.85 -4.30
N LEU A 210 -26.24 9.93 -4.50
CA LEU A 210 -25.95 10.91 -3.45
C LEU A 210 -27.08 11.93 -3.34
N ASN A 211 -27.61 12.09 -2.12
CA ASN A 211 -28.56 13.17 -1.84
C ASN A 211 -27.92 14.56 -1.99
N GLY A 212 -28.75 15.60 -2.13
CA GLY A 212 -28.29 16.97 -2.41
C GLY A 212 -27.31 17.53 -1.37
N SER A 213 -27.42 17.14 -0.10
CA SER A 213 -26.51 17.58 0.96
C SER A 213 -25.11 16.96 0.81
N LYS A 214 -25.02 15.66 0.52
CA LYS A 214 -23.75 14.97 0.25
C LYS A 214 -23.10 15.50 -1.02
N MET A 215 -23.89 15.75 -2.07
CA MET A 215 -23.39 16.31 -3.33
C MET A 215 -22.77 17.70 -3.10
N LYS A 216 -23.45 18.59 -2.37
CA LYS A 216 -22.91 19.91 -2.02
C LYS A 216 -21.60 19.82 -1.24
N LEU A 217 -21.50 18.88 -0.30
CA LEU A 217 -20.29 18.68 0.48
C LEU A 217 -19.14 18.16 -0.39
N LEU A 218 -19.40 17.20 -1.27
CA LEU A 218 -18.41 16.70 -2.22
C LEU A 218 -17.89 17.82 -3.14
N HIS A 219 -18.77 18.63 -3.71
CA HIS A 219 -18.38 19.79 -4.54
C HIS A 219 -17.53 20.81 -3.78
N LEU A 220 -17.83 21.05 -2.50
CA LEU A 220 -17.01 21.91 -1.64
C LEU A 220 -15.59 21.36 -1.51
N TYR A 221 -15.42 20.05 -1.27
CA TYR A 221 -14.10 19.43 -1.16
C TYR A 221 -13.35 19.42 -2.50
N ILE A 222 -14.04 19.16 -3.62
CA ILE A 222 -13.45 19.26 -4.97
C ILE A 222 -12.92 20.67 -5.21
N ARG A 223 -13.70 21.71 -4.91
CA ARG A 223 -13.27 23.11 -5.07
C ARG A 223 -12.04 23.43 -4.23
N LYS A 224 -12.02 23.00 -2.97
CA LYS A 224 -10.86 23.17 -2.08
C LYS A 224 -9.61 22.48 -2.62
N ALA A 225 -9.74 21.26 -3.11
CA ALA A 225 -8.61 20.51 -3.66
C ALA A 225 -8.05 21.16 -4.95
N LYS A 226 -8.92 21.65 -5.85
CA LYS A 226 -8.50 22.38 -7.06
C LYS A 226 -7.74 23.68 -6.73
N GLN A 227 -8.16 24.41 -5.69
CA GLN A 227 -7.48 25.62 -5.23
C GLN A 227 -6.08 25.34 -4.67
N GLN A 228 -5.93 24.25 -3.91
CA GLN A 228 -4.62 23.84 -3.39
C GLN A 228 -3.64 23.50 -4.53
N GLN A 229 -4.09 22.82 -5.57
CA GLN A 229 -3.24 22.50 -6.74
C GLN A 229 -2.79 23.75 -7.51
N SER A 230 -3.63 24.80 -7.60
CA SER A 230 -3.24 26.07 -8.25
C SER A 230 -2.23 26.88 -7.44
N ASP A 231 -2.29 26.80 -6.11
CA ASP A 231 -1.34 27.51 -5.23
C ASP A 231 0.04 26.84 -5.26
N ASP A 232 0.10 25.50 -5.29
CA ASP A 232 1.35 24.74 -5.38
C ASP A 232 2.08 24.97 -6.72
N SER A 233 1.35 25.25 -7.80
CA SER A 233 1.92 25.51 -9.13
C SER A 233 2.39 26.96 -9.34
N CYS A 234 1.98 27.90 -8.49
CA CYS A 234 2.42 29.31 -8.53
C CYS A 234 3.68 29.58 -7.68
N GLY A 235 4.07 28.65 -6.81
CA GLY A 235 5.24 28.77 -5.92
C GLY A 235 6.61 28.50 -6.56
N HIS A 236 6.67 28.01 -7.79
CA HIS A 236 7.93 27.55 -8.43
C HIS A 236 8.57 28.54 -9.44
N SER A 237 8.09 29.78 -9.51
CA SER A 237 8.54 30.78 -10.51
C SER A 237 8.93 32.15 -9.93
N LYS A 238 9.51 32.19 -8.72
CA LYS A 238 10.20 33.38 -8.18
C LYS A 238 11.64 33.04 -7.80
N GLY A 239 12.56 33.08 -8.76
CA GLY A 239 13.97 32.82 -8.49
C GLY A 239 14.93 32.97 -9.66
N MET A 240 14.66 33.80 -10.67
CA MET A 240 15.67 34.17 -11.66
C MET A 240 15.65 35.69 -11.83
N ARG A 241 16.30 36.41 -10.91
CA ARG A 241 16.64 37.82 -11.11
C ARG A 241 17.90 37.87 -11.98
N SER A 242 17.71 38.28 -13.23
CA SER A 242 18.73 38.81 -14.11
C SER A 242 19.43 40.00 -13.45
N GLY A 243 20.75 39.94 -13.32
CA GLY A 243 21.61 41.05 -12.93
C GLY A 243 22.81 41.11 -13.86
N SER A 244 22.64 41.74 -15.02
CA SER A 244 23.69 42.15 -15.94
C SER A 244 24.02 43.64 -15.73
N SER A 245 25.32 43.96 -15.81
CA SER A 245 26.01 45.28 -15.75
C SER A 245 26.92 45.38 -14.51
N GLY A 246 28.20 45.74 -14.59
CA GLY A 246 29.04 46.16 -15.72
C GLY A 246 30.46 46.46 -15.20
N VAL A 247 31.40 46.44 -16.15
CA VAL A 247 32.72 47.07 -16.19
C VAL A 247 33.01 48.08 -15.06
N VAL A 248 34.03 47.86 -14.23
CA VAL A 248 35.40 48.45 -14.31
C VAL A 248 36.38 47.53 -13.58
#